data_AF-E3N1L1-F1
#
_entry.id   AF-E3N1L1-F1
#
_cell.length_a   1.000
_cell.length_b   1.000
_cell.length_c   1.000
_cell.angle_alpha   90.00
_cell.angle_beta   90.00
_cell.angle_gamma   90.00
#
_symmetry.space_group_name_H-M   'P 1'
#
loop_
_entity.id
_entity.type
_entity.pdbx_description
1 polymer ?
#
loop_
_entity_poly.entity_id
_entity_poly.type
_entity_poly.pdbx_seq_one_letter_code
_entity_poly.pdbx_strand_id
1 'polypeptide(L)'
;MSRCIFCPTPEIKPDTKNMSMCEILCFPFCYSEPQEPLHEHAITNVPFVPNSLSDLNGRRSISISFSDGTELLRFARGSTPVNGKSLEMIREQLRMRFVNHEDVLNELRDPLPATTVAVSMPMNNFHCGDKCHEFLLDSQYDAPSDSYYSYQRITDNIQVTYYNENGIEYTAGFTYYPESIESIENLNRDKAVIIMVWCSCEPYPLSARDSFYTRICSKRGRKTVIYLTSGNAFHMEYHHKYNPYKYTKCRECTEEAKNYKWVDPLKGELRQTDLSQLFSISAQKAQIIKGYPKTTEPYVPDNLEKAVSFEVIENLQEDRIIGLQLAPENMQIVSSASLRMIKNCLNGWFPEISKSESEKLDNLLKSRNVICVSLAMINFAVGESESCGEFYPDSDHEISSGAFYTYQRLSENVQVTFLNEYGVEYLAGITYYPELSGHGKMMKNDRALINFSLIIGEKYPREENENVDISVNYGRYCEKVKKRVIVECDEEKGAGSHLEFDHWQCSYHRVKCQECFEDLIAKKKAKELRKKATREKRLKLIRQRLPVLKRSNSSPPDMKYFLEMQQEETRDYWGISCLINR
;
A
#
# COMPACT_ATOMS: atom_id res chain seq x y z
N MET A 1 -38.20 -2.44 -34.69
CA MET A 1 -39.23 -1.44 -34.31
C MET A 1 -39.91 -1.92 -33.04
N SER A 2 -39.52 -1.35 -31.90
CA SER A 2 -40.20 -1.57 -30.61
C SER A 2 -40.14 -0.23 -29.87
N ARG A 3 -41.29 0.41 -29.69
CA ARG A 3 -41.44 1.74 -29.08
C ARG A 3 -41.27 1.65 -27.57
N CYS A 4 -40.48 2.55 -26.99
CA CYS A 4 -40.50 2.85 -25.56
C CYS A 4 -41.19 4.21 -25.38
N ILE A 5 -42.18 4.27 -24.50
CA ILE A 5 -43.11 5.38 -24.30
C ILE A 5 -43.03 5.80 -22.80
N PHE A 6 -42.92 7.12 -22.58
CA PHE A 6 -43.08 7.92 -21.34
C PHE A 6 -42.01 7.89 -20.22
N CYS A 7 -41.30 9.01 -20.09
CA CYS A 7 -41.01 9.66 -18.80
C CYS A 7 -41.02 11.19 -19.04
N PRO A 8 -41.74 12.02 -18.24
CA PRO A 8 -41.81 13.47 -18.46
C PRO A 8 -40.59 14.17 -17.84
N THR A 9 -39.91 15.00 -18.63
CA THR A 9 -38.86 15.92 -18.15
C THR A 9 -39.51 17.23 -17.67
N PRO A 10 -39.16 17.75 -16.47
CA PRO A 10 -39.55 19.09 -16.07
C PRO A 10 -38.66 20.13 -16.78
N GLU A 11 -39.28 21.18 -17.33
CA GLU A 11 -38.59 22.36 -17.84
C GLU A 11 -37.92 23.12 -16.69
N ILE A 12 -36.59 23.09 -16.62
CA ILE A 12 -35.79 23.98 -15.79
C ILE A 12 -35.17 25.02 -16.73
N LYS A 13 -35.53 26.30 -16.55
CA LYS A 13 -34.87 27.43 -17.22
C LYS A 13 -33.54 27.71 -16.49
N PRO A 14 -32.37 27.68 -17.16
CA PRO A 14 -31.11 28.02 -16.52
C PRO A 14 -30.94 29.54 -16.40
N ASP A 15 -30.52 29.96 -15.21
CA ASP A 15 -30.12 31.33 -14.88
C ASP A 15 -28.66 31.55 -15.30
N THR A 16 -28.37 32.66 -15.99
CA THR A 16 -27.17 32.80 -16.86
C THR A 16 -25.95 33.46 -16.21
N LYS A 17 -25.83 33.41 -14.88
CA LYS A 17 -24.69 34.02 -14.17
C LYS A 17 -23.99 32.97 -13.32
N ASN A 18 -22.84 32.49 -13.81
CA ASN A 18 -21.90 31.50 -13.23
C ASN A 18 -22.06 30.04 -13.69
N MET A 19 -21.96 29.77 -14.99
CA MET A 19 -21.72 28.41 -15.49
C MET A 19 -20.22 28.09 -15.50
N SER A 20 -19.82 27.00 -14.86
CA SER A 20 -18.48 26.40 -15.03
C SER A 20 -18.43 25.58 -16.32
N MET A 21 -17.24 25.45 -16.93
CA MET A 21 -16.97 24.78 -18.22
C MET A 21 -17.58 23.38 -18.43
N CYS A 22 -18.03 22.69 -17.37
CA CYS A 22 -18.41 21.27 -17.44
C CYS A 22 -19.88 20.97 -17.75
N GLU A 23 -20.80 21.95 -17.73
CA GLU A 23 -22.24 21.64 -17.85
C GLU A 23 -22.73 21.41 -19.29
N ILE A 24 -21.86 21.50 -20.31
CA ILE A 24 -22.25 21.45 -21.73
C ILE A 24 -22.23 20.01 -22.32
N LEU A 25 -21.70 18.99 -21.63
CA LEU A 25 -21.49 17.67 -22.25
C LEU A 25 -21.93 16.50 -21.34
N CYS A 26 -23.22 16.15 -21.35
CA CYS A 26 -23.72 14.92 -20.71
C CYS A 26 -24.83 14.24 -21.53
N PHE A 27 -24.54 13.07 -22.10
CA PHE A 27 -25.53 12.03 -22.47
C PHE A 27 -25.00 10.65 -22.03
N PRO A 28 -25.84 9.74 -21.50
CA PRO A 28 -25.37 8.46 -20.99
C PRO A 28 -25.41 7.37 -22.07
N PHE A 29 -24.28 6.68 -22.28
CA PHE A 29 -24.25 5.36 -22.92
C PHE A 29 -23.29 4.43 -22.17
N CYS A 30 -23.80 3.28 -21.75
CA CYS A 30 -23.03 2.18 -21.15
C CYS A 30 -22.65 1.16 -22.24
N TYR A 31 -21.37 1.10 -22.60
CA TYR A 31 -20.77 -0.06 -23.25
C TYR A 31 -19.38 -0.34 -22.65
N SER A 32 -19.06 -1.62 -22.50
CA SER A 32 -17.80 -2.15 -21.98
C SER A 32 -17.17 -3.08 -23.02
N GLU A 33 -16.38 -2.52 -23.93
CA GLU A 33 -15.36 -3.26 -24.68
C GLU A 33 -13.98 -2.86 -24.13
N PRO A 34 -13.02 -3.80 -24.04
CA PRO A 34 -11.64 -3.50 -23.68
C PRO A 34 -10.98 -2.64 -24.77
N GLN A 35 -10.33 -1.56 -24.37
CA GLN A 35 -9.65 -0.62 -25.27
C GLN A 35 -8.14 -0.85 -25.29
N GLU A 36 -7.51 -0.64 -26.44
CA GLU A 36 -6.07 -0.50 -26.52
C GLU A 36 -5.65 0.77 -25.75
N PRO A 37 -4.75 0.66 -24.76
CA PRO A 37 -4.27 1.82 -24.03
C PRO A 37 -3.52 2.77 -24.98
N LEU A 38 -3.61 4.07 -24.70
CA LEU A 38 -2.74 5.05 -25.36
C LEU A 38 -1.29 4.58 -25.15
N HIS A 39 -0.57 4.31 -26.23
CA HIS A 39 0.83 3.91 -26.13
C HIS A 39 1.66 5.16 -25.81
N GLU A 40 1.74 5.51 -24.53
CA GLU A 40 2.57 6.60 -24.06
C GLU A 40 4.05 6.24 -24.26
N HIS A 41 4.84 7.19 -24.75
CA HIS A 41 6.28 7.01 -24.81
C HIS A 41 6.87 7.07 -23.40
N ALA A 42 8.02 6.42 -23.21
CA ALA A 42 8.74 6.49 -21.95
C ALA A 42 9.14 7.94 -21.63
N ILE A 43 9.20 8.26 -20.34
CA ILE A 43 9.76 9.52 -19.86
C ILE A 43 11.28 9.48 -20.09
N THR A 44 11.83 10.59 -20.57
CA THR A 44 13.25 10.72 -20.92
C THR A 44 13.83 12.03 -20.40
N ASN A 45 15.16 12.09 -20.26
CA ASN A 45 15.87 13.34 -19.90
C ASN A 45 16.27 14.16 -21.12
N VAL A 46 15.85 13.75 -22.33
CA VAL A 46 16.19 14.40 -23.59
C VAL A 46 14.90 14.72 -24.32
N PRO A 47 14.62 15.99 -24.67
CA PRO A 47 13.40 16.33 -25.37
C PRO A 47 13.39 15.71 -26.76
N PHE A 48 12.22 15.29 -27.22
CA PHE A 48 12.00 15.01 -28.63
C PHE A 48 11.95 16.33 -29.40
N VAL A 49 12.75 16.40 -30.46
CA VAL A 49 12.84 17.55 -31.35
C VAL A 49 12.47 17.07 -32.76
N PRO A 50 11.26 17.40 -33.26
CA PRO A 50 10.89 17.01 -34.61
C PRO A 50 11.77 17.70 -35.66
N ASN A 51 11.96 17.04 -36.80
CA ASN A 51 12.74 17.57 -37.92
C ASN A 51 12.23 18.94 -38.41
N SER A 52 10.94 19.27 -38.20
CA SER A 52 10.39 20.60 -38.53
C SER A 52 11.08 21.75 -37.79
N LEU A 53 11.81 21.47 -36.70
CA LEU A 53 12.56 22.47 -35.93
C LEU A 53 14.03 22.60 -36.33
N SER A 54 14.57 21.74 -37.21
CA SER A 54 15.98 21.82 -37.63
C SER A 54 16.31 23.13 -38.37
N ASP A 55 15.30 23.77 -38.95
CA ASP A 55 15.42 24.95 -39.81
C ASP A 55 15.17 26.29 -39.07
N LEU A 56 15.26 26.31 -37.74
CA LEU A 56 14.96 27.51 -36.94
C LEU A 56 16.09 28.56 -36.90
N ASN A 57 17.27 28.27 -37.46
CA ASN A 57 18.44 29.16 -37.40
C ASN A 57 18.12 30.58 -37.91
N GLY A 58 17.92 31.51 -36.96
CA GLY A 58 17.72 32.94 -37.20
C GLY A 58 16.27 33.44 -37.30
N ARG A 59 15.26 32.62 -36.99
CA ARG A 59 13.84 33.02 -37.13
C ARG A 59 13.20 33.49 -35.83
N ARG A 60 12.35 34.52 -35.94
CA ARG A 60 11.63 35.17 -34.84
C ARG A 60 10.59 34.21 -34.24
N SER A 61 10.65 34.02 -32.93
CA SER A 61 9.49 33.58 -32.15
C SER A 61 8.50 34.75 -32.01
N ILE A 62 7.22 34.42 -31.88
CA ILE A 62 6.22 35.37 -31.38
C ILE A 62 5.79 34.86 -30.03
N SER A 63 5.88 35.73 -29.02
CA SER A 63 5.33 35.50 -27.70
C SER A 63 4.00 36.25 -27.57
N ILE A 64 2.99 35.62 -26.98
CA ILE A 64 1.85 36.32 -26.39
C ILE A 64 2.12 36.38 -24.90
N SER A 65 2.05 37.57 -24.32
CA SER A 65 2.23 37.80 -22.89
C SER A 65 1.00 38.49 -22.30
N PHE A 66 0.78 38.32 -20.99
CA PHE A 66 -0.15 39.17 -20.25
C PHE A 66 0.31 40.64 -20.28
N SER A 67 -0.59 41.55 -19.89
CA SER A 67 -0.27 42.98 -19.72
C SER A 67 0.87 43.25 -18.74
N ASP A 68 1.15 42.33 -17.81
CA ASP A 68 2.27 42.41 -16.87
C ASP A 68 3.61 41.90 -17.44
N GLY A 69 3.62 41.40 -18.68
CA GLY A 69 4.79 40.89 -19.39
C GLY A 69 5.01 39.39 -19.31
N THR A 70 4.23 38.66 -18.50
CA THR A 70 4.36 37.20 -18.34
C THR A 70 4.04 36.47 -19.65
N GLU A 71 5.00 35.74 -20.19
CA GLU A 71 4.83 34.98 -21.45
C GLU A 71 3.90 33.77 -21.25
N LEU A 72 2.82 33.73 -22.05
CA LEU A 72 1.79 32.69 -22.01
C LEU A 72 1.89 31.68 -23.13
N LEU A 73 2.33 32.11 -24.30
CA LEU A 73 2.39 31.28 -25.49
C LEU A 73 3.59 31.69 -26.31
N ARG A 74 4.30 30.69 -26.86
CA ARG A 74 5.35 30.90 -27.86
C ARG A 74 5.03 30.16 -29.14
N PHE A 75 5.13 30.89 -30.25
CA PHE A 75 5.02 30.34 -31.60
C PHE A 75 6.38 30.33 -32.27
N ALA A 76 6.90 29.15 -32.58
CA ALA A 76 8.09 29.01 -33.40
C ALA A 76 7.70 29.02 -34.89
N ARG A 77 8.43 29.77 -35.73
CA ARG A 77 8.16 29.87 -37.17
C ARG A 77 9.24 29.19 -38.02
N GLY A 78 8.82 28.26 -38.88
CA GLY A 78 9.69 27.53 -39.82
C GLY A 78 9.59 28.03 -41.27
N SER A 79 10.28 27.33 -42.19
CA SER A 79 10.29 27.64 -43.63
C SER A 79 9.04 27.13 -44.32
N THR A 80 8.61 25.96 -43.86
CA THR A 80 7.64 25.13 -44.55
C THR A 80 6.29 25.34 -43.89
N PRO A 81 5.23 25.59 -44.67
CA PRO A 81 3.89 25.69 -44.12
C PRO A 81 3.43 24.35 -43.53
N VAL A 82 2.68 24.41 -42.45
CA VAL A 82 2.07 23.26 -41.77
C VAL A 82 0.57 23.16 -42.08
N ASN A 83 -0.08 22.10 -41.60
CA ASN A 83 -1.50 21.89 -41.78
C ASN A 83 -2.34 22.98 -41.08
N GLY A 84 -3.13 23.74 -41.85
CA GLY A 84 -3.99 24.80 -41.31
C GLY A 84 -5.08 24.32 -40.35
N LYS A 85 -5.55 23.07 -40.46
CA LYS A 85 -6.52 22.49 -39.53
C LYS A 85 -5.91 22.18 -38.17
N SER A 86 -4.64 21.76 -38.13
CA SER A 86 -3.89 21.59 -36.87
C SER A 86 -3.72 22.92 -36.14
N LEU A 87 -3.37 23.96 -36.88
CA LEU A 87 -3.25 25.33 -36.35
C LEU A 87 -4.58 25.86 -35.84
N GLU A 88 -5.67 25.65 -36.58
CA GLU A 88 -6.99 26.08 -36.15
C GLU A 88 -7.46 25.31 -34.91
N MET A 89 -7.19 24.00 -34.85
CA MET A 89 -7.53 23.17 -33.69
C MET A 89 -6.86 23.68 -32.42
N ILE A 90 -5.54 23.92 -32.45
CA ILE A 90 -4.82 24.42 -31.27
C ILE A 90 -5.25 25.85 -30.94
N ARG A 91 -5.50 26.71 -31.94
CA ARG A 91 -6.03 28.06 -31.71
C ARG A 91 -7.35 28.03 -30.94
N GLU A 92 -8.29 27.19 -31.35
CA GLU A 92 -9.57 27.03 -30.65
C GLU A 92 -9.40 26.43 -29.24
N GLN A 93 -8.47 25.49 -29.06
CA GLN A 93 -8.11 24.99 -27.72
C GLN A 93 -7.62 26.14 -26.82
N LEU A 94 -6.69 26.96 -27.32
CA LEU A 94 -6.15 28.10 -26.58
C LEU A 94 -7.24 29.14 -26.26
N ARG A 95 -8.13 29.46 -27.20
CA ARG A 95 -9.26 30.38 -26.95
C ARG A 95 -10.19 29.87 -25.84
N MET A 96 -10.49 28.57 -25.82
CA MET A 96 -11.28 27.99 -24.73
C MET A 96 -10.54 28.06 -23.40
N ARG A 97 -9.23 27.77 -23.39
CA ARG A 97 -8.41 27.81 -22.17
C ARG A 97 -8.33 29.22 -21.58
N PHE A 98 -8.21 30.22 -22.44
CA PHE A 98 -8.04 31.64 -22.09
C PHE A 98 -9.35 32.44 -22.25
N VAL A 99 -10.52 31.81 -22.11
CA VAL A 99 -11.83 32.47 -22.30
C VAL A 99 -12.04 33.71 -21.42
N ASN A 100 -11.33 33.79 -20.29
CA ASN A 100 -11.40 34.91 -19.35
C ASN A 100 -10.26 35.94 -19.52
N HIS A 101 -9.44 35.83 -20.57
CA HIS A 101 -8.28 36.71 -20.83
C HIS A 101 -8.43 37.41 -22.19
N GLU A 102 -9.09 38.56 -22.18
CA GLU A 102 -9.48 39.28 -23.41
C GLU A 102 -8.27 39.72 -24.26
N ASP A 103 -7.16 40.06 -23.62
CA ASP A 103 -5.86 40.35 -24.25
C ASP A 103 -5.38 39.17 -25.10
N VAL A 104 -5.37 37.96 -24.52
CA VAL A 104 -4.98 36.73 -25.23
C VAL A 104 -5.97 36.39 -26.34
N LEU A 105 -7.27 36.56 -26.09
CA LEU A 105 -8.31 36.29 -27.09
C LEU A 105 -8.21 37.24 -28.29
N ASN A 106 -7.78 38.48 -28.09
CA ASN A 106 -7.56 39.45 -29.15
C ASN A 106 -6.38 39.03 -30.04
N GLU A 107 -5.28 38.57 -29.45
CA GLU A 107 -4.13 38.03 -30.21
C GLU A 107 -4.48 36.72 -30.95
N LEU A 108 -5.38 35.91 -30.40
CA LEU A 108 -5.86 34.67 -31.02
C LEU A 108 -7.07 34.88 -31.96
N ARG A 109 -7.48 36.13 -32.21
CA ARG A 109 -8.64 36.45 -33.06
C ARG A 109 -8.42 36.00 -34.50
N ASP A 110 -7.22 36.23 -35.01
CA ASP A 110 -6.85 35.89 -36.38
C ASP A 110 -6.22 34.48 -36.45
N PRO A 111 -6.28 33.81 -37.61
CA PRO A 111 -5.65 32.50 -37.79
C PRO A 111 -4.14 32.57 -37.53
N LEU A 112 -3.59 31.51 -36.91
CA LEU A 112 -2.16 31.39 -36.72
C LEU A 112 -1.44 31.33 -38.08
N PRO A 113 -0.24 31.94 -38.22
CA PRO A 113 0.53 31.89 -39.45
C PRO A 113 0.78 30.45 -39.89
N ALA A 114 0.62 30.17 -41.19
CA ALA A 114 0.84 28.83 -41.75
C ALA A 114 2.27 28.29 -41.51
N THR A 115 3.23 29.16 -41.22
CA THR A 115 4.62 28.79 -40.90
C THR A 115 4.85 28.45 -39.43
N THR A 116 3.82 28.41 -38.59
CA THR A 116 3.94 28.09 -37.16
C THR A 116 4.22 26.60 -36.98
N VAL A 117 5.45 26.23 -36.62
CA VAL A 117 5.91 24.83 -36.52
C VAL A 117 5.90 24.26 -35.09
N ALA A 118 5.74 25.12 -34.08
CA ALA A 118 5.50 24.71 -32.71
C ALA A 118 4.69 25.76 -31.96
N VAL A 119 3.85 25.29 -31.03
CA VAL A 119 3.08 26.10 -30.09
C VAL A 119 3.43 25.62 -28.68
N SER A 120 4.12 26.44 -27.92
CA SER A 120 4.56 26.15 -26.55
C SER A 120 3.64 26.85 -25.57
N MET A 121 3.19 26.12 -24.55
CA MET A 121 2.33 26.65 -23.50
C MET A 121 2.92 26.29 -22.12
N PRO A 122 3.58 27.23 -21.44
CA PRO A 122 3.98 27.05 -20.05
C PRO A 122 2.74 26.89 -19.15
N MET A 123 2.89 26.11 -18.09
CA MET A 123 1.95 26.11 -16.97
C MET A 123 2.27 27.27 -16.02
N ASN A 124 1.37 27.52 -15.07
CA ASN A 124 1.56 28.55 -14.05
C ASN A 124 2.94 28.41 -13.39
N ASN A 125 3.60 29.55 -13.16
CA ASN A 125 4.92 29.65 -12.52
C ASN A 125 6.10 29.10 -13.35
N PHE A 126 5.87 28.86 -14.64
CA PHE A 126 6.90 28.59 -15.63
C PHE A 126 6.80 29.59 -16.78
N HIS A 127 7.89 29.75 -17.52
CA HIS A 127 7.95 30.53 -18.76
C HIS A 127 8.71 29.76 -19.84
N CYS A 128 8.57 30.15 -21.10
CA CYS A 128 9.30 29.51 -22.20
C CYS A 128 10.80 29.86 -22.14
N GLY A 129 11.67 28.85 -22.15
CA GLY A 129 13.12 28.99 -22.32
C GLY A 129 13.49 29.32 -23.77
N ASP A 130 14.76 29.17 -24.18
CA ASP A 130 15.20 29.54 -25.53
C ASP A 130 14.59 28.62 -26.61
N LYS A 131 14.45 27.33 -26.29
CA LYS A 131 13.82 26.35 -27.18
C LYS A 131 12.33 26.18 -26.88
N CYS A 132 11.57 25.79 -27.90
CA CYS A 132 10.10 25.64 -27.79
C CYS A 132 9.63 24.55 -26.81
N HIS A 133 10.50 23.66 -26.35
CA HIS A 133 10.18 22.62 -25.36
C HIS A 133 10.83 22.86 -24.00
N GLU A 134 11.58 23.95 -23.86
CA GLU A 134 12.17 24.38 -22.60
C GLU A 134 11.15 25.23 -21.86
N PHE A 135 10.82 24.82 -20.64
CA PHE A 135 9.97 25.56 -19.73
C PHE A 135 10.75 25.77 -18.46
N LEU A 136 11.10 27.01 -18.16
CA LEU A 136 11.96 27.36 -17.05
C LEU A 136 11.10 27.83 -15.88
N LEU A 137 11.52 27.45 -14.68
CA LEU A 137 10.86 27.92 -13.46
C LEU A 137 10.98 29.43 -13.37
N ASP A 138 9.90 30.10 -12.98
CA ASP A 138 9.91 31.56 -12.88
C ASP A 138 10.94 32.04 -11.84
N SER A 139 11.60 33.16 -12.14
CA SER A 139 12.72 33.71 -11.37
C SER A 139 12.39 34.06 -9.91
N GLN A 140 11.10 34.14 -9.58
CA GLN A 140 10.62 34.34 -8.21
C GLN A 140 10.74 33.08 -7.32
N TYR A 141 11.07 31.93 -7.89
CA TYR A 141 11.27 30.67 -7.19
C TYR A 141 12.72 30.21 -7.29
N ASP A 142 13.28 29.77 -6.16
CA ASP A 142 14.61 29.17 -6.12
C ASP A 142 14.51 27.68 -6.47
N ALA A 143 15.04 27.28 -7.62
CA ALA A 143 15.14 25.88 -7.99
C ALA A 143 16.22 25.19 -7.13
N PRO A 144 15.88 24.10 -6.39
CA PRO A 144 16.87 23.32 -5.68
C PRO A 144 17.93 22.74 -6.61
N SER A 145 19.15 22.53 -6.10
CA SER A 145 20.29 22.04 -6.90
C SER A 145 20.10 20.64 -7.48
N ASP A 146 19.21 19.84 -6.90
CA ASP A 146 18.88 18.48 -7.30
C ASP A 146 17.62 18.40 -8.19
N SER A 147 17.00 19.54 -8.50
CA SER A 147 15.89 19.61 -9.44
C SER A 147 16.36 19.36 -10.89
N TYR A 148 15.49 18.80 -11.72
CA TYR A 148 15.80 18.53 -13.12
C TYR A 148 14.53 18.49 -13.99
N TYR A 149 14.71 18.59 -15.31
CA TYR A 149 13.63 18.49 -16.26
C TYR A 149 13.59 17.12 -16.95
N SER A 150 12.39 16.60 -17.15
CA SER A 150 12.14 15.39 -17.92
C SER A 150 11.04 15.63 -18.96
N TYR A 151 10.96 14.75 -19.95
CA TYR A 151 10.13 14.95 -21.14
C TYR A 151 9.38 13.66 -21.47
N GLN A 152 8.10 13.80 -21.81
CA GLN A 152 7.29 12.69 -22.27
C GLN A 152 6.54 13.07 -23.53
N ARG A 153 6.68 12.26 -24.57
CA ARG A 153 5.89 12.36 -25.79
C ARG A 153 4.58 11.60 -25.59
N ILE A 154 3.45 12.29 -25.68
CA ILE A 154 2.12 11.70 -25.44
C ILE A 154 1.47 11.27 -26.75
N THR A 155 1.68 12.07 -27.81
CA THR A 155 1.34 11.73 -29.20
C THR A 155 2.48 12.12 -30.11
N ASP A 156 2.36 11.83 -31.40
CA ASP A 156 3.38 12.26 -32.36
C ASP A 156 3.61 13.78 -32.37
N ASN A 157 2.57 14.53 -31.99
CA ASN A 157 2.51 15.98 -32.09
C ASN A 157 2.51 16.68 -30.73
N ILE A 158 2.48 15.96 -29.60
CA ILE A 158 2.40 16.55 -28.27
C ILE A 158 3.51 16.01 -27.39
N GLN A 159 4.31 16.93 -26.84
CA GLN A 159 5.29 16.64 -25.80
C GLN A 159 4.97 17.45 -24.54
N VAL A 160 5.02 16.80 -23.39
CA VAL A 160 4.93 17.43 -22.08
C VAL A 160 6.32 17.50 -21.47
N THR A 161 6.61 18.62 -20.81
CA THR A 161 7.82 18.82 -20.01
C THR A 161 7.46 18.84 -18.55
N TYR A 162 8.18 18.06 -17.75
CA TYR A 162 8.03 18.00 -16.32
C TYR A 162 9.22 18.65 -15.63
N TYR A 163 8.94 19.43 -14.60
CA TYR A 163 9.92 19.89 -13.63
C TYR A 163 9.87 18.93 -12.43
N ASN A 164 11.00 18.30 -12.13
CA ASN A 164 11.10 17.27 -11.10
C ASN A 164 11.80 17.87 -9.90
N GLU A 165 11.09 17.94 -8.79
CA GLU A 165 11.63 18.47 -7.54
C GLU A 165 11.12 17.61 -6.38
N ASN A 166 12.03 17.17 -5.51
CA ASN A 166 11.68 16.40 -4.32
C ASN A 166 10.86 15.12 -4.60
N GLY A 167 11.09 14.48 -5.76
CA GLY A 167 10.36 13.29 -6.21
C GLY A 167 8.96 13.56 -6.76
N ILE A 168 8.55 14.83 -6.90
CA ILE A 168 7.28 15.20 -7.50
C ILE A 168 7.52 15.67 -8.93
N GLU A 169 6.70 15.16 -9.85
CA GLU A 169 6.70 15.53 -11.26
C GLU A 169 5.66 16.63 -11.51
N TYR A 170 6.11 17.88 -11.50
CA TYR A 170 5.28 19.05 -11.80
C TYR A 170 5.17 19.25 -13.31
N THR A 171 3.99 19.57 -13.81
CA THR A 171 3.84 19.86 -15.24
C THR A 171 4.31 21.27 -15.53
N ALA A 172 5.48 21.42 -16.15
CA ALA A 172 6.06 22.73 -16.45
C ALA A 172 5.43 23.38 -17.68
N GLY A 173 4.99 22.55 -18.64
CA GLY A 173 4.38 23.01 -19.89
C GLY A 173 4.22 21.88 -20.88
N PHE A 174 3.63 22.18 -22.04
CA PHE A 174 3.65 21.27 -23.18
C PHE A 174 3.84 22.03 -24.48
N THR A 175 4.34 21.31 -25.47
CA THR A 175 4.58 21.80 -26.82
C THR A 175 3.74 20.99 -27.80
N TYR A 176 2.94 21.68 -28.61
CA TYR A 176 2.24 21.12 -29.74
C TYR A 176 3.01 21.38 -31.04
N TYR A 177 3.22 20.33 -31.83
CA TYR A 177 3.87 20.35 -33.13
C TYR A 177 2.79 20.10 -34.20
N PRO A 178 2.31 21.14 -34.91
CA PRO A 178 1.27 20.98 -35.93
C PRO A 178 1.67 19.97 -37.01
N GLU A 179 0.68 19.21 -37.52
CA GLU A 179 0.92 18.19 -38.55
C GLU A 179 1.46 18.81 -39.85
N SER A 180 2.22 18.02 -40.61
CA SER A 180 2.58 18.40 -41.98
C SER A 180 1.31 18.50 -42.85
N ILE A 181 1.39 19.25 -43.95
CA ILE A 181 0.25 19.43 -44.89
C ILE A 181 -0.29 18.09 -45.40
N GLU A 182 0.55 17.07 -45.46
CA GLU A 182 0.24 15.74 -46.00
C GLU A 182 -0.50 14.82 -45.00
N SER A 183 -0.56 15.20 -43.71
CA SER A 183 -1.18 14.39 -42.66
C SER A 183 -2.39 15.10 -42.03
N ILE A 184 -3.43 14.32 -41.71
CA ILE A 184 -4.61 14.79 -40.93
C ILE A 184 -5.10 13.70 -39.94
N GLU A 185 -4.34 12.64 -39.73
CA GLU A 185 -4.85 11.40 -39.14
C GLU A 185 -5.13 11.51 -37.63
N ASN A 186 -4.60 12.53 -36.95
CA ASN A 186 -4.56 12.56 -35.48
C ASN A 186 -5.20 13.78 -34.81
N LEU A 187 -5.79 14.74 -35.54
CA LEU A 187 -6.32 15.98 -34.96
C LEU A 187 -7.28 15.81 -33.77
N ASN A 188 -8.24 14.88 -33.86
CA ASN A 188 -9.21 14.65 -32.77
C ASN A 188 -8.53 14.03 -31.54
N ARG A 189 -7.53 13.16 -31.78
CA ARG A 189 -6.73 12.55 -30.73
C ARG A 189 -5.89 13.60 -30.02
N ASP A 190 -5.19 14.45 -30.77
CA ASP A 190 -4.37 15.52 -30.22
C ASP A 190 -5.21 16.51 -29.42
N LYS A 191 -6.36 16.93 -29.97
CA LYS A 191 -7.32 17.78 -29.27
C LYS A 191 -7.71 17.20 -27.91
N ALA A 192 -7.96 15.90 -27.85
CA ALA A 192 -8.31 15.24 -26.61
C ALA A 192 -7.15 15.12 -25.63
N VAL A 193 -5.97 14.81 -26.14
CA VAL A 193 -4.75 14.72 -25.33
C VAL A 193 -4.39 16.07 -24.73
N ILE A 194 -4.52 17.18 -25.46
CA ILE A 194 -4.29 18.53 -24.92
C ILE A 194 -5.15 18.79 -23.68
N ILE A 195 -6.44 18.48 -23.75
CA ILE A 195 -7.36 18.62 -22.62
C ILE A 195 -6.97 17.69 -21.47
N MET A 196 -6.61 16.44 -21.78
CA MET A 196 -6.12 15.50 -20.76
C MET A 196 -4.86 16.01 -20.07
N VAL A 197 -3.90 16.55 -20.81
CA VAL A 197 -2.67 17.16 -20.27
C VAL A 197 -3.06 18.28 -19.31
N TRP A 198 -3.94 19.21 -19.71
CA TRP A 198 -4.41 20.29 -18.84
C TRP A 198 -5.05 19.81 -17.55
N CYS A 199 -5.97 18.86 -17.64
CA CYS A 199 -6.65 18.31 -16.46
C CYS A 199 -5.73 17.43 -15.61
N SER A 200 -4.59 16.99 -16.18
CA SER A 200 -3.62 16.13 -15.52
C SER A 200 -2.49 16.87 -14.80
N CYS A 201 -2.41 18.20 -14.99
CA CYS A 201 -1.31 19.01 -14.50
C CYS A 201 -1.23 18.98 -12.98
N GLU A 202 -0.05 18.64 -12.46
CA GLU A 202 0.30 18.92 -11.07
C GLU A 202 0.90 20.34 -11.01
N PRO A 203 0.25 21.30 -10.31
CA PRO A 203 0.70 22.68 -10.29
C PRO A 203 1.94 22.85 -9.41
N TYR A 204 2.82 23.77 -9.80
CA TYR A 204 3.96 24.21 -8.98
C TYR A 204 3.75 25.66 -8.52
N PRO A 205 4.01 26.02 -7.25
CA PRO A 205 4.14 25.09 -6.13
C PRO A 205 2.88 24.23 -5.98
N LEU A 206 3.00 23.09 -5.29
CA LEU A 206 1.86 22.24 -4.94
C LEU A 206 0.72 23.11 -4.41
N SER A 207 -0.48 22.94 -4.98
CA SER A 207 -1.68 23.65 -4.55
C SER A 207 -2.78 22.68 -4.12
N ALA A 208 -3.80 23.22 -3.44
CA ALA A 208 -5.01 22.45 -3.16
C ALA A 208 -5.56 21.88 -4.47
N ARG A 209 -6.05 20.64 -4.41
CA ARG A 209 -6.66 20.00 -5.57
C ARG A 209 -7.91 20.76 -6.00
N ASP A 210 -8.00 21.00 -7.30
CA ASP A 210 -9.17 21.58 -7.93
C ASP A 210 -10.17 20.48 -8.33
N SER A 211 -11.20 20.87 -9.08
CA SER A 211 -12.22 20.02 -9.69
C SER A 211 -11.61 18.94 -10.60
N PHE A 212 -10.38 19.15 -11.08
CA PHE A 212 -9.58 18.16 -11.80
C PHE A 212 -8.23 17.99 -11.12
N TYR A 213 -7.80 16.75 -10.96
CA TYR A 213 -6.45 16.41 -10.49
C TYR A 213 -6.05 15.02 -10.98
N THR A 214 -4.78 14.65 -10.88
CA THR A 214 -4.36 13.26 -11.15
C THR A 214 -3.97 12.51 -9.91
N ARG A 215 -4.12 11.19 -9.99
CA ARG A 215 -3.51 10.26 -9.04
C ARG A 215 -3.42 8.87 -9.61
N ILE A 216 -2.60 8.04 -8.98
CA ILE A 216 -2.63 6.59 -9.20
C ILE A 216 -3.89 6.06 -8.50
N CYS A 217 -4.75 5.39 -9.28
CA CYS A 217 -5.92 4.69 -8.76
C CYS A 217 -5.61 3.20 -8.71
N SER A 218 -5.70 2.61 -7.52
CA SER A 218 -5.39 1.19 -7.28
C SER A 218 -6.31 0.28 -8.11
N LYS A 219 -7.59 0.66 -8.24
CA LYS A 219 -8.56 -0.08 -9.07
C LYS A 219 -8.18 -0.11 -10.57
N ARG A 220 -7.48 0.91 -11.07
CA ARG A 220 -7.06 0.99 -12.48
C ARG A 220 -5.60 0.59 -12.69
N GLY A 221 -4.79 0.56 -11.63
CA GLY A 221 -3.36 0.27 -11.70
C GLY A 221 -2.55 1.31 -12.49
N ARG A 222 -3.08 2.52 -12.70
CA ARG A 222 -2.43 3.58 -13.48
C ARG A 222 -2.78 4.99 -13.01
N LYS A 223 -1.97 5.98 -13.40
CA LYS A 223 -2.27 7.42 -13.24
C LYS A 223 -3.53 7.74 -14.04
N THR A 224 -4.49 8.39 -13.41
CA THR A 224 -5.81 8.68 -14.00
C THR A 224 -6.21 10.12 -13.65
N VAL A 225 -6.84 10.81 -14.61
CA VAL A 225 -7.45 12.13 -14.36
C VAL A 225 -8.76 11.92 -13.61
N ILE A 226 -8.86 12.60 -12.47
CA ILE A 226 -10.02 12.57 -11.58
C ILE A 226 -10.79 13.87 -11.75
N TYR A 227 -12.07 13.75 -12.09
CA TYR A 227 -13.03 14.84 -12.07
C TYR A 227 -13.89 14.75 -10.81
N LEU A 228 -13.91 15.82 -10.02
CA LEU A 228 -14.72 15.96 -8.82
C LEU A 228 -16.00 16.74 -9.12
N THR A 229 -17.14 16.13 -8.84
CA THR A 229 -18.43 16.82 -8.91
C THR A 229 -19.38 16.30 -7.85
N SER A 230 -20.05 17.21 -7.13
CA SER A 230 -21.05 16.88 -6.10
C SER A 230 -20.58 15.82 -5.08
N GLY A 231 -19.34 15.95 -4.61
CA GLY A 231 -18.75 15.01 -3.63
C GLY A 231 -18.48 13.59 -4.16
N ASN A 232 -18.49 13.40 -5.48
CA ASN A 232 -18.12 12.16 -6.15
C ASN A 232 -16.91 12.39 -7.04
N ALA A 233 -16.08 11.35 -7.17
CA ALA A 233 -14.93 11.32 -8.06
C ALA A 233 -15.20 10.41 -9.27
N PHE A 234 -14.87 10.91 -10.45
CA PHE A 234 -15.01 10.19 -11.72
C PHE A 234 -13.66 10.11 -12.40
N HIS A 235 -13.33 8.95 -12.96
CA HIS A 235 -12.22 8.83 -13.89
C HIS A 235 -12.65 9.41 -15.23
N MET A 236 -11.88 10.36 -15.73
CA MET A 236 -12.05 10.89 -17.08
C MET A 236 -11.14 10.09 -18.03
N GLU A 237 -11.73 9.44 -19.02
CA GLU A 237 -11.01 8.66 -20.05
C GLU A 237 -11.49 9.13 -21.42
N TYR A 238 -10.60 9.40 -22.37
CA TYR A 238 -11.00 9.76 -23.73
C TYR A 238 -11.30 8.52 -24.57
N HIS A 239 -12.45 8.50 -25.26
CA HIS A 239 -12.86 7.38 -26.09
C HIS A 239 -12.49 7.61 -27.57
N HIS A 240 -11.33 7.12 -28.00
CA HIS A 240 -10.77 7.32 -29.35
C HIS A 240 -11.71 6.99 -30.52
N LYS A 241 -12.58 5.98 -30.38
CA LYS A 241 -13.51 5.58 -31.45
C LYS A 241 -14.71 6.53 -31.64
N TYR A 242 -15.22 7.11 -30.56
CA TYR A 242 -16.47 7.87 -30.59
C TYR A 242 -16.23 9.37 -30.40
N ASN A 243 -15.04 9.76 -29.95
CA ASN A 243 -14.64 11.12 -29.60
C ASN A 243 -15.35 11.82 -28.40
N PRO A 244 -16.07 11.16 -27.47
CA PRO A 244 -16.43 11.77 -26.19
C PRO A 244 -15.46 11.38 -25.06
N TYR A 245 -15.44 12.21 -24.02
CA TYR A 245 -14.92 11.80 -22.71
C TYR A 245 -15.92 10.87 -22.03
N LYS A 246 -15.41 9.77 -21.49
CA LYS A 246 -16.15 8.84 -20.65
C LYS A 246 -15.80 9.13 -19.20
N TYR A 247 -16.81 9.43 -18.39
CA TYR A 247 -16.68 9.64 -16.96
C TYR A 247 -17.15 8.39 -16.21
N THR A 248 -16.23 7.72 -15.54
CA THR A 248 -16.53 6.50 -14.80
C THR A 248 -16.41 6.75 -13.30
N LYS A 249 -17.52 6.68 -12.57
CA LYS A 249 -17.52 6.87 -11.12
C LYS A 249 -16.57 5.87 -10.43
N CYS A 250 -15.71 6.38 -9.54
CA CYS A 250 -14.77 5.54 -8.80
C CYS A 250 -14.96 5.70 -7.29
N ARG A 251 -15.27 4.59 -6.62
CA ARG A 251 -15.47 4.55 -5.16
C ARG A 251 -14.20 4.91 -4.40
N GLU A 252 -13.06 4.33 -4.76
CA GLU A 252 -11.74 4.59 -4.14
C GLU A 252 -11.40 6.08 -4.20
N CYS A 253 -11.46 6.68 -5.39
CA CYS A 253 -11.16 8.10 -5.56
C CYS A 253 -12.21 9.00 -4.87
N THR A 254 -13.47 8.55 -4.78
CA THR A 254 -14.52 9.30 -4.08
C THR A 254 -14.25 9.33 -2.57
N GLU A 255 -13.93 8.17 -1.98
CA GLU A 255 -13.62 8.08 -0.55
C GLU A 255 -12.36 8.87 -0.20
N GLU A 256 -11.33 8.81 -1.05
CA GLU A 256 -10.11 9.58 -0.84
C GLU A 256 -10.34 11.09 -0.98
N ALA A 257 -11.07 11.54 -2.01
CA ALA A 257 -11.41 12.95 -2.18
C ALA A 257 -12.22 13.51 -0.99
N LYS A 258 -13.12 12.70 -0.39
CA LYS A 258 -13.87 13.10 0.81
C LYS A 258 -12.98 13.26 2.04
N ASN A 259 -11.92 12.46 2.13
CA ASN A 259 -10.99 12.46 3.26
C ASN A 259 -9.78 13.37 3.02
N TYR A 260 -9.65 13.93 1.82
CA TYR A 260 -8.55 14.81 1.46
C TYR A 260 -8.59 16.08 2.30
N LYS A 261 -7.50 16.34 3.01
CA LYS A 261 -7.27 17.60 3.72
C LYS A 261 -6.03 18.22 3.10
N TRP A 262 -6.23 19.32 2.39
CA TRP A 262 -5.11 20.12 1.91
C TRP A 262 -4.33 20.64 3.11
N VAL A 263 -3.04 20.35 3.13
CA VAL A 263 -2.09 20.96 4.05
C VAL A 263 -1.19 21.80 3.19
N ASP A 264 -1.29 23.12 3.36
CA ASP A 264 -0.50 24.10 2.62
C ASP A 264 1.00 23.87 2.92
N PRO A 265 1.81 23.45 1.93
CA PRO A 265 3.23 23.19 2.11
C PRO A 265 4.00 24.43 2.56
N LEU A 266 3.48 25.63 2.28
CA LEU A 266 4.13 26.91 2.58
C LEU A 266 3.74 27.48 3.94
N LYS A 267 2.63 27.02 4.55
CA LYS A 267 2.14 27.53 5.86
C LYS A 267 2.39 26.57 7.03
N GLY A 268 2.85 25.36 6.77
CA GLY A 268 3.33 24.45 7.80
C GLY A 268 4.83 24.23 7.63
N GLU A 269 5.58 24.09 8.72
CA GLU A 269 6.93 23.54 8.73
C GLU A 269 6.95 22.05 8.27
N LEU A 270 6.43 21.75 7.08
CA LEU A 270 6.49 20.43 6.47
C LEU A 270 7.83 20.32 5.75
N ARG A 271 8.86 19.94 6.51
CA ARG A 271 10.22 19.73 6.03
C ARG A 271 10.23 18.66 4.94
N GLN A 272 11.13 18.84 3.97
CA GLN A 272 11.56 17.93 2.87
C GLN A 272 11.70 16.43 3.27
N THR A 273 11.80 16.15 4.57
CA THR A 273 11.75 14.82 5.19
C THR A 273 10.46 14.04 4.97
N ASP A 274 9.30 14.67 4.70
CA ASP A 274 8.03 13.93 4.63
C ASP A 274 7.73 13.23 3.29
N LEU A 275 8.24 13.75 2.16
CA LEU A 275 8.07 13.12 0.85
C LEU A 275 9.02 11.94 0.63
N SER A 276 10.30 12.08 1.03
CA SER A 276 11.26 10.97 1.02
C SER A 276 10.78 9.81 1.90
N GLN A 277 10.13 10.11 3.02
CA GLN A 277 9.48 9.10 3.86
C GLN A 277 8.32 8.39 3.15
N LEU A 278 7.49 9.08 2.36
CA LEU A 278 6.38 8.46 1.62
C LEU A 278 6.86 7.50 0.52
N PHE A 279 7.90 7.90 -0.23
CA PHE A 279 8.53 7.01 -1.21
C PHE A 279 9.18 5.80 -0.54
N SER A 280 9.87 6.02 0.59
CA SER A 280 10.45 4.96 1.40
C SER A 280 9.40 3.94 1.86
N ILE A 281 8.25 4.39 2.39
CA ILE A 281 7.16 3.49 2.81
C ILE A 281 6.62 2.66 1.64
N SER A 282 6.43 3.28 0.47
CA SER A 282 5.91 2.57 -0.70
C SER A 282 6.90 1.52 -1.19
N ALA A 283 8.20 1.85 -1.21
CA ALA A 283 9.26 0.90 -1.54
C ALA A 283 9.33 -0.26 -0.52
N GLN A 284 9.23 0.04 0.78
CA GLN A 284 9.18 -0.97 1.84
C GLN A 284 7.98 -1.90 1.68
N LYS A 285 6.78 -1.38 1.44
CA LYS A 285 5.57 -2.20 1.18
C LYS A 285 5.74 -3.09 -0.04
N ALA A 286 6.27 -2.56 -1.14
CA ALA A 286 6.57 -3.33 -2.34
C ALA A 286 7.58 -4.46 -2.03
N GLN A 287 8.60 -4.19 -1.22
CA GLN A 287 9.60 -5.18 -0.81
C GLN A 287 9.01 -6.26 0.11
N ILE A 288 8.10 -5.91 1.03
CA ILE A 288 7.36 -6.89 1.85
C ILE A 288 6.56 -7.84 0.95
N ILE A 289 5.84 -7.30 -0.04
CA ILE A 289 5.02 -8.10 -0.97
C ILE A 289 5.88 -9.00 -1.86
N LYS A 290 7.03 -8.49 -2.32
CA LYS A 290 8.01 -9.27 -3.09
C LYS A 290 8.64 -10.37 -2.23
N GLY A 291 8.76 -10.14 -0.93
CA GLY A 291 9.47 -10.99 0.02
C GLY A 291 10.96 -10.68 0.07
N TYR A 292 11.57 -10.89 1.23
CA TYR A 292 13.02 -10.86 1.39
C TYR A 292 13.61 -12.26 1.22
N PRO A 293 14.86 -12.36 0.74
CA PRO A 293 15.56 -13.65 0.64
C PRO A 293 15.79 -14.25 2.02
N LYS A 294 15.89 -15.59 2.06
CA LYS A 294 16.41 -16.31 3.22
C LYS A 294 17.94 -16.26 3.21
N THR A 295 18.53 -16.15 4.39
CA THR A 295 19.97 -16.04 4.61
C THR A 295 20.43 -17.04 5.67
N THR A 296 21.72 -17.37 5.68
CA THR A 296 22.36 -18.20 6.71
C THR A 296 22.90 -17.36 7.88
N GLU A 297 22.89 -16.04 7.74
CA GLU A 297 23.30 -15.08 8.76
C GLU A 297 22.12 -14.16 9.10
N PRO A 298 21.95 -13.77 10.37
CA PRO A 298 20.90 -12.84 10.77
C PRO A 298 21.18 -11.44 10.21
N TYR A 299 20.11 -10.71 9.89
CA TYR A 299 20.20 -9.27 9.69
C TYR A 299 20.43 -8.58 11.04
N VAL A 300 21.37 -7.64 11.05
CA VAL A 300 21.73 -6.83 12.23
C VAL A 300 21.61 -5.37 11.78
N PRO A 301 20.57 -4.63 12.20
CA PRO A 301 20.46 -3.22 11.84
C PRO A 301 21.49 -2.36 12.60
N ASP A 302 21.94 -1.27 12.00
CA ASP A 302 22.99 -0.38 12.53
C ASP A 302 22.71 0.13 13.95
N ASN A 303 21.44 0.24 14.36
CA ASN A 303 21.10 0.67 15.72
C ASN A 303 21.48 -0.35 16.80
N LEU A 304 21.70 -1.63 16.45
CA LEU A 304 22.19 -2.65 17.39
C LEU A 304 23.63 -2.41 17.82
N GLU A 305 24.43 -1.65 17.08
CA GLU A 305 25.78 -1.25 17.52
C GLU A 305 25.75 -0.40 18.82
N LYS A 306 24.59 0.13 19.18
CA LYS A 306 24.37 0.94 20.38
C LYS A 306 23.90 0.10 21.58
N ALA A 307 23.80 -1.21 21.43
CA ALA A 307 23.41 -2.11 22.51
C ALA A 307 24.43 -2.06 23.65
N VAL A 308 23.94 -1.96 24.89
CA VAL A 308 24.78 -1.97 26.11
C VAL A 308 24.34 -2.99 27.14
N SER A 309 23.09 -3.45 27.07
CA SER A 309 22.61 -4.53 27.93
C SER A 309 21.57 -5.37 27.22
N PHE A 310 21.39 -6.58 27.76
CA PHE A 310 20.43 -7.57 27.30
C PHE A 310 19.63 -8.06 28.51
N GLU A 311 18.31 -7.97 28.40
CA GLU A 311 17.37 -8.35 29.46
C GLU A 311 16.48 -9.49 28.96
N VAL A 312 16.09 -10.37 29.88
CA VAL A 312 15.27 -11.54 29.59
C VAL A 312 14.01 -11.50 30.44
N ILE A 313 12.89 -11.93 29.86
CA ILE A 313 11.65 -12.23 30.56
C ILE A 313 11.42 -13.73 30.49
N GLU A 314 11.10 -14.31 31.65
CA GLU A 314 10.89 -15.74 31.83
C GLU A 314 9.40 -16.06 32.01
N ASN A 315 9.00 -17.27 31.61
CA ASN A 315 7.67 -17.81 31.93
C ASN A 315 7.65 -18.43 33.35
N LEU A 316 6.56 -19.11 33.74
CA LEU A 316 6.44 -19.76 35.05
C LEU A 316 7.35 -20.98 35.22
N GLN A 317 7.88 -21.50 34.12
CA GLN A 317 8.79 -22.62 34.03
C GLN A 317 10.26 -22.16 33.95
N GLU A 318 10.52 -20.85 34.09
CA GLU A 318 11.84 -20.24 33.98
C GLU A 318 12.42 -20.32 32.55
N ASP A 319 11.60 -20.60 31.54
CA ASP A 319 12.02 -20.55 30.13
C ASP A 319 12.14 -19.09 29.66
N ARG A 320 13.22 -18.82 28.94
CA ARG A 320 13.58 -17.49 28.45
C ARG A 320 12.80 -17.14 27.18
N ILE A 321 11.56 -16.71 27.35
CA ILE A 321 10.60 -16.53 26.24
C ILE A 321 10.72 -15.19 25.50
N ILE A 322 11.23 -14.14 26.16
CA ILE A 322 11.42 -12.82 25.54
C ILE A 322 12.80 -12.28 25.89
N GLY A 323 13.53 -11.81 24.88
CA GLY A 323 14.79 -11.08 25.02
C GLY A 323 14.64 -9.63 24.59
N LEU A 324 15.26 -8.70 25.31
CA LEU A 324 15.24 -7.27 25.01
C LEU A 324 16.67 -6.73 24.96
N GLN A 325 17.05 -6.13 23.83
CA GLN A 325 18.31 -5.39 23.73
C GLN A 325 18.07 -3.92 24.06
N LEU A 326 18.88 -3.36 24.94
CA LEU A 326 18.77 -1.97 25.36
C LEU A 326 19.99 -1.15 24.92
N ALA A 327 19.71 0.05 24.44
CA ALA A 327 20.67 1.13 24.31
C ALA A 327 20.86 1.85 25.67
N PRO A 328 21.85 2.74 25.84
CA PRO A 328 21.99 3.56 27.04
C PRO A 328 20.68 4.26 27.41
N GLU A 329 20.36 4.37 28.71
CA GLU A 329 19.08 4.92 29.18
C GLU A 329 18.82 6.36 28.72
N ASN A 330 19.89 7.14 28.51
CA ASN A 330 19.81 8.50 27.97
C ASN A 330 19.49 8.55 26.47
N MET A 331 19.50 7.41 25.77
CA MET A 331 19.29 7.29 24.33
C MET A 331 17.85 6.85 24.01
N GLN A 332 16.90 7.77 24.13
CA GLN A 332 15.47 7.54 23.82
C GLN A 332 15.18 7.59 22.31
N ILE A 333 15.80 6.68 21.56
CA ILE A 333 15.76 6.71 20.09
C ILE A 333 14.54 6.01 19.50
N VAL A 334 13.83 5.19 20.26
CA VAL A 334 12.71 4.39 19.74
C VAL A 334 11.36 5.08 19.90
N SER A 335 10.46 4.85 18.94
CA SER A 335 9.06 5.30 18.96
C SER A 335 8.30 4.65 20.12
N SER A 336 7.62 5.46 20.93
CA SER A 336 6.76 4.93 22.01
C SER A 336 5.55 4.15 21.46
N ALA A 337 5.13 4.42 20.22
CA ALA A 337 4.03 3.72 19.58
C ALA A 337 4.42 2.29 19.17
N SER A 338 5.65 2.09 18.66
CA SER A 338 6.15 0.76 18.28
C SER A 338 6.35 -0.13 19.50
N LEU A 339 6.87 0.43 20.61
CA LEU A 339 6.99 -0.27 21.89
C LEU A 339 5.63 -0.63 22.51
N ARG A 340 4.66 0.29 22.43
CA ARG A 340 3.29 0.00 22.89
C ARG A 340 2.63 -1.09 22.05
N MET A 341 2.84 -1.08 20.74
CA MET A 341 2.32 -2.10 19.84
C MET A 341 2.88 -3.48 20.21
N ILE A 342 4.20 -3.62 20.32
CA ILE A 342 4.80 -4.93 20.65
C ILE A 342 4.42 -5.37 22.07
N LYS A 343 4.40 -4.47 23.06
CA LYS A 343 3.89 -4.75 24.41
C LYS A 343 2.51 -5.38 24.40
N ASN A 344 1.57 -4.77 23.67
CA ASN A 344 0.20 -5.26 23.59
C ASN A 344 0.12 -6.65 22.94
N CYS A 345 1.03 -6.93 22.01
CA CYS A 345 1.11 -8.25 21.40
C CYS A 345 1.69 -9.29 22.36
N LEU A 346 2.79 -8.97 23.05
CA LEU A 346 3.42 -9.83 24.05
C LEU A 346 2.44 -10.23 25.17
N ASN A 347 1.72 -9.27 25.73
CA ASN A 347 0.71 -9.53 26.76
C ASN A 347 -0.44 -10.43 26.26
N GLY A 348 -0.71 -10.41 24.95
CA GLY A 348 -1.70 -11.28 24.33
C GLY A 348 -1.17 -12.68 24.07
N TRP A 349 0.11 -12.84 23.75
CA TRP A 349 0.69 -14.13 23.38
C TRP A 349 1.23 -14.95 24.54
N PHE A 350 1.65 -14.29 25.62
CA PHE A 350 2.24 -14.93 26.80
C PHE A 350 1.44 -14.61 28.06
N PRO A 351 0.17 -15.06 28.17
CA PRO A 351 -0.65 -14.85 29.36
C PRO A 351 -0.09 -15.51 30.63
N GLU A 352 0.81 -16.47 30.48
CA GLU A 352 1.47 -17.20 31.55
C GLU A 352 2.60 -16.42 32.22
N ILE A 353 3.04 -15.27 31.69
CA ILE A 353 4.09 -14.48 32.34
C ILE A 353 3.68 -14.14 33.78
N SER A 354 4.58 -14.39 34.72
CA SER A 354 4.34 -14.08 36.14
C SER A 354 4.09 -12.58 36.33
N LYS A 355 3.37 -12.19 37.39
CA LYS A 355 3.06 -10.78 37.63
C LYS A 355 4.34 -9.93 37.75
N SER A 356 5.38 -10.44 38.41
CA SER A 356 6.67 -9.74 38.54
C SER A 356 7.37 -9.56 37.20
N GLU A 357 7.38 -10.60 36.36
CA GLU A 357 7.97 -10.54 35.02
C GLU A 357 7.18 -9.61 34.08
N SER A 358 5.86 -9.57 34.22
CA SER A 358 5.01 -8.61 33.51
C SER A 358 5.30 -7.17 33.95
N GLU A 359 5.49 -6.92 35.25
CA GLU A 359 5.91 -5.61 35.77
C GLU A 359 7.32 -5.22 35.29
N LYS A 360 8.25 -6.17 35.22
CA LYS A 360 9.60 -5.99 34.66
C LYS A 360 9.52 -5.58 33.18
N LEU A 361 8.82 -6.36 32.35
CA LEU A 361 8.59 -6.07 30.93
C LEU A 361 7.96 -4.69 30.73
N ASP A 362 6.97 -4.35 31.55
CA ASP A 362 6.29 -3.06 31.53
C ASP A 362 7.22 -1.89 31.81
N ASN A 363 8.19 -2.06 32.70
CA ASN A 363 9.16 -1.03 33.02
C ASN A 363 10.22 -0.89 31.92
N LEU A 364 10.71 -2.00 31.37
CA LEU A 364 11.67 -2.00 30.26
C LEU A 364 11.07 -1.33 29.00
N LEU A 365 9.83 -1.65 28.62
CA LEU A 365 9.22 -1.08 27.42
C LEU A 365 8.80 0.40 27.58
N LYS A 366 8.87 0.97 28.79
CA LYS A 366 8.65 2.42 29.02
C LYS A 366 9.87 3.26 28.67
N SER A 367 11.09 2.74 28.79
CA SER A 367 12.31 3.56 28.77
C SER A 367 12.79 4.00 27.38
N ARG A 368 12.07 3.68 26.29
CA ARG A 368 12.35 4.11 24.88
C ARG A 368 13.77 3.83 24.36
N ASN A 369 14.58 3.09 25.11
CA ASN A 369 15.91 2.62 24.76
C ASN A 369 15.92 1.13 24.38
N VAL A 370 14.77 0.45 24.41
CA VAL A 370 14.63 -0.93 23.90
C VAL A 370 14.69 -0.89 22.38
N ILE A 371 15.82 -1.29 21.81
CA ILE A 371 16.14 -1.22 20.38
C ILE A 371 15.88 -2.54 19.64
N CYS A 372 15.65 -3.62 20.38
CA CYS A 372 15.32 -4.93 19.82
C CYS A 372 14.51 -5.77 20.82
N VAL A 373 13.56 -6.55 20.31
CA VAL A 373 12.72 -7.47 21.08
C VAL A 373 12.67 -8.82 20.35
N SER A 374 13.19 -9.87 20.98
CA SER A 374 13.14 -11.25 20.46
C SER A 374 12.10 -12.06 21.22
N LEU A 375 11.36 -12.90 20.50
CA LEU A 375 10.29 -13.75 21.01
C LEU A 375 10.61 -15.19 20.61
N ALA A 376 10.82 -16.06 21.59
CA ALA A 376 11.02 -17.48 21.33
C ALA A 376 9.69 -18.18 21.06
N MET A 377 9.69 -19.16 20.16
CA MET A 377 8.54 -20.03 19.95
C MET A 377 8.49 -21.14 20.99
N ILE A 378 7.36 -21.86 21.03
CA ILE A 378 7.20 -23.05 21.88
C ILE A 378 8.37 -24.01 21.67
N ASN A 379 8.92 -24.50 22.78
CA ASN A 379 10.10 -25.37 22.87
C ASN A 379 11.43 -24.73 22.40
N PHE A 380 11.46 -23.40 22.31
CA PHE A 380 12.68 -22.63 22.14
C PHE A 380 12.82 -21.61 23.29
N ALA A 381 14.06 -21.24 23.53
CA ALA A 381 14.46 -20.16 24.44
C ALA A 381 15.30 -19.13 23.66
N VAL A 382 15.23 -17.87 24.09
CA VAL A 382 16.14 -16.83 23.62
C VAL A 382 17.53 -17.10 24.19
N GLY A 383 18.57 -16.91 23.37
CA GLY A 383 19.97 -17.21 23.67
C GLY A 383 20.56 -16.56 24.90
N GLU A 384 21.56 -17.21 25.51
CA GLU A 384 22.37 -16.70 26.64
C GLU A 384 23.31 -15.57 26.27
N SER A 385 23.64 -15.44 24.98
CA SER A 385 24.49 -14.37 24.48
C SER A 385 23.80 -13.01 24.58
N GLU A 386 24.60 -11.94 24.62
CA GLU A 386 24.15 -10.54 24.67
C GLU A 386 23.52 -10.06 23.34
N SER A 387 22.90 -10.97 22.57
CA SER A 387 22.41 -10.73 21.22
C SER A 387 20.96 -11.17 21.04
N CYS A 388 20.12 -10.20 20.71
CA CYS A 388 18.79 -10.46 20.18
C CYS A 388 18.85 -11.09 18.78
N GLY A 389 18.41 -12.35 18.64
CA GLY A 389 18.35 -13.06 17.35
C GLY A 389 18.77 -14.52 17.44
N GLU A 390 19.35 -14.93 18.57
CA GLU A 390 19.70 -16.31 18.85
C GLU A 390 18.56 -17.03 19.58
N PHE A 391 18.22 -18.21 19.07
CA PHE A 391 17.17 -19.07 19.60
C PHE A 391 17.69 -20.49 19.67
N TYR A 392 17.53 -21.15 20.81
CA TYR A 392 17.98 -22.52 21.03
C TYR A 392 16.77 -23.34 21.46
N PRO A 393 16.65 -24.61 21.06
CA PRO A 393 15.67 -25.48 21.68
C PRO A 393 15.85 -25.49 23.19
N ASP A 394 14.75 -25.71 23.91
CA ASP A 394 14.81 -25.90 25.35
C ASP A 394 15.70 -27.10 25.72
N SER A 395 16.02 -27.24 27.01
CA SER A 395 16.90 -28.29 27.52
C SER A 395 16.39 -29.72 27.29
N ASP A 396 15.10 -29.89 26.99
CA ASP A 396 14.47 -31.18 26.81
C ASP A 396 14.61 -31.73 25.38
N HIS A 397 15.10 -30.91 24.45
CA HIS A 397 15.21 -31.27 23.03
C HIS A 397 16.63 -31.17 22.48
N GLU A 398 17.22 -32.33 22.16
CA GLU A 398 18.50 -32.38 21.43
C GLU A 398 18.31 -32.03 19.95
N ILE A 399 19.22 -31.20 19.42
CA ILE A 399 19.30 -30.87 18.00
C ILE A 399 20.11 -31.94 17.27
N SER A 400 19.63 -32.44 16.13
CA SER A 400 20.43 -33.36 15.32
C SER A 400 21.69 -32.69 14.74
N SER A 401 22.76 -33.48 14.59
CA SER A 401 24.07 -33.01 14.07
C SER A 401 24.04 -32.34 12.68
N GLY A 402 22.94 -32.47 11.92
CA GLY A 402 22.78 -31.85 10.60
C GLY A 402 21.83 -30.65 10.57
N ALA A 403 21.28 -30.24 11.71
CA ALA A 403 20.39 -29.10 11.77
C ALA A 403 21.17 -27.78 11.64
N PHE A 404 20.51 -26.77 11.08
CA PHE A 404 21.12 -25.44 10.91
C PHE A 404 20.05 -24.34 10.95
N TYR A 405 20.48 -23.13 11.25
CA TYR A 405 19.59 -21.97 11.29
C TYR A 405 19.56 -21.23 9.96
N THR A 406 18.39 -20.70 9.63
CA THR A 406 18.22 -19.72 8.55
C THR A 406 17.38 -18.55 9.04
N TYR A 407 17.58 -17.40 8.41
CA TYR A 407 16.95 -16.15 8.80
C TYR A 407 16.20 -15.58 7.61
N GLN A 408 15.08 -14.91 7.88
CA GLN A 408 14.34 -14.22 6.85
C GLN A 408 13.79 -12.91 7.40
N ARG A 409 14.13 -11.80 6.74
CA ARG A 409 13.43 -10.54 7.00
C ARG A 409 12.02 -10.61 6.45
N LEU A 410 11.08 -10.06 7.19
CA LEU A 410 9.71 -9.85 6.71
C LEU A 410 9.44 -8.38 6.45
N SER A 411 10.16 -7.49 7.13
CA SER A 411 10.22 -6.05 6.87
C SER A 411 11.61 -5.49 7.24
N GLU A 412 11.76 -4.18 7.31
CA GLU A 412 12.95 -3.56 7.95
C GLU A 412 12.98 -3.77 9.46
N ASN A 413 11.83 -4.05 10.06
CA ASN A 413 11.66 -4.13 11.50
C ASN A 413 11.36 -5.54 12.01
N VAL A 414 11.08 -6.51 11.13
CA VAL A 414 10.72 -7.88 11.54
C VAL A 414 11.64 -8.87 10.85
N GLN A 415 12.22 -9.77 11.63
CA GLN A 415 12.97 -10.94 11.18
C GLN A 415 12.42 -12.19 11.86
N VAL A 416 12.41 -13.31 11.14
CA VAL A 416 12.12 -14.63 11.67
C VAL A 416 13.35 -15.52 11.57
N THR A 417 13.51 -16.39 12.56
CA THR A 417 14.58 -17.39 12.62
C THR A 417 13.97 -18.77 12.56
N PHE A 418 14.51 -19.62 11.68
CA PHE A 418 14.07 -21.00 11.51
C PHE A 418 15.19 -21.98 11.87
N LEU A 419 14.84 -23.04 12.61
CA LEU A 419 15.65 -24.24 12.73
C LEU A 419 15.27 -25.19 11.59
N ASN A 420 16.24 -25.56 10.76
CA ASN A 420 16.07 -26.49 9.65
C ASN A 420 16.54 -27.86 10.11
N GLU A 421 15.63 -28.83 10.16
CA GLU A 421 15.98 -30.20 10.55
C GLU A 421 15.18 -31.21 9.73
N TYR A 422 15.87 -32.21 9.16
CA TYR A 422 15.29 -33.24 8.28
C TYR A 422 14.41 -32.69 7.13
N GLY A 423 14.75 -31.51 6.61
CA GLY A 423 14.00 -30.85 5.54
C GLY A 423 12.72 -30.14 6.00
N VAL A 424 12.53 -29.97 7.31
CA VAL A 424 11.42 -29.20 7.89
C VAL A 424 11.96 -27.90 8.47
N GLU A 425 11.24 -26.81 8.24
CA GLU A 425 11.55 -25.48 8.76
C GLU A 425 10.67 -25.16 9.97
N TYR A 426 11.26 -25.25 11.15
CA TYR A 426 10.62 -24.92 12.42
C TYR A 426 10.84 -23.47 12.76
N LEU A 427 9.79 -22.74 13.13
CA LEU A 427 9.95 -21.36 13.57
C LEU A 427 10.57 -21.37 14.97
N ALA A 428 11.81 -20.92 15.10
CA ALA A 428 12.52 -20.86 16.36
C ALA A 428 12.18 -19.58 17.14
N GLY A 429 12.00 -18.47 16.42
CA GLY A 429 11.63 -17.21 17.03
C GLY A 429 11.45 -16.07 16.04
N ILE A 430 11.03 -14.92 16.59
CA ILE A 430 10.81 -13.68 15.87
C ILE A 430 11.59 -12.56 16.55
N THR A 431 12.31 -11.77 15.77
CA THR A 431 13.02 -10.58 16.25
C THR A 431 12.37 -9.33 15.65
N TYR A 432 11.92 -8.44 16.52
CA TYR A 432 11.34 -7.15 16.17
C TYR A 432 12.30 -6.01 16.54
N TYR A 433 12.63 -5.17 15.57
CA TYR A 433 13.41 -3.95 15.73
C TYR A 433 12.44 -2.76 15.77
N PRO A 434 12.13 -2.21 16.96
CA PRO A 434 11.13 -1.15 17.06
C PRO A 434 11.52 0.09 16.25
N GLU A 435 10.55 0.70 15.55
CA GLU A 435 10.79 1.89 14.74
C GLU A 435 11.47 3.02 15.53
N LEU A 436 12.47 3.65 14.91
CA LEU A 436 13.10 4.85 15.45
C LEU A 436 12.11 6.02 15.50
N SER A 437 12.34 6.94 16.42
CA SER A 437 11.50 8.13 16.63
C SER A 437 11.43 8.96 15.35
N GLY A 438 10.21 9.26 14.90
CA GLY A 438 9.97 9.98 13.63
C GLY A 438 9.69 9.07 12.41
N HIS A 439 9.89 7.75 12.52
CA HIS A 439 9.70 6.79 11.42
C HIS A 439 8.44 5.89 11.58
N GLY A 440 7.46 6.40 12.33
CA GLY A 440 6.26 5.76 12.87
C GLY A 440 5.22 5.13 11.91
N LYS A 441 5.59 4.55 10.76
CA LYS A 441 4.66 4.43 9.61
C LYS A 441 4.36 2.99 9.13
N MET A 442 5.08 1.96 9.58
CA MET A 442 4.89 0.56 9.14
C MET A 442 4.36 -0.40 10.22
N MET A 443 4.14 0.07 11.45
CA MET A 443 3.65 -0.74 12.58
C MET A 443 2.47 -1.70 12.26
N LYS A 444 1.48 -1.28 11.46
CA LYS A 444 0.36 -2.18 11.10
C LYS A 444 0.82 -3.38 10.27
N ASN A 445 1.76 -3.17 9.36
CA ASN A 445 2.38 -4.22 8.56
C ASN A 445 3.22 -5.12 9.46
N ASP A 446 4.07 -4.55 10.30
CA ASP A 446 4.94 -5.31 11.21
C ASP A 446 4.11 -6.20 12.15
N ARG A 447 3.04 -5.64 12.75
CA ARG A 447 2.10 -6.42 13.57
C ARG A 447 1.49 -7.59 12.79
N ALA A 448 1.04 -7.35 11.56
CA ALA A 448 0.45 -8.40 10.73
C ALA A 448 1.48 -9.50 10.40
N LEU A 449 2.72 -9.12 10.07
CA LEU A 449 3.81 -10.04 9.76
C LEU A 449 4.19 -10.90 10.97
N ILE A 450 4.29 -10.31 12.17
CA ILE A 450 4.57 -11.06 13.40
C ILE A 450 3.42 -12.04 13.69
N ASN A 451 2.17 -11.55 13.72
CA ASN A 451 0.98 -12.39 13.91
C ASN A 451 0.95 -13.57 12.91
N PHE A 452 1.23 -13.29 11.65
CA PHE A 452 1.18 -14.31 10.61
C PHE A 452 2.25 -15.37 10.83
N SER A 453 3.47 -14.94 11.18
CA SER A 453 4.58 -15.84 11.45
C SER A 453 4.28 -16.79 12.59
N LEU A 454 3.72 -16.28 13.70
CA LEU A 454 3.32 -17.10 14.85
C LEU A 454 2.30 -18.17 14.48
N ILE A 455 1.32 -17.84 13.63
CA ILE A 455 0.23 -18.76 13.27
C ILE A 455 0.70 -19.78 12.22
N ILE A 456 1.54 -19.38 11.26
CA ILE A 456 1.98 -20.27 10.17
C ILE A 456 3.18 -21.15 10.51
N GLY A 457 3.98 -20.77 11.52
CA GLY A 457 5.20 -21.50 11.91
C GLY A 457 4.96 -22.98 12.18
N GLU A 458 5.90 -23.84 11.81
CA GLU A 458 5.88 -25.23 12.30
C GLU A 458 6.47 -25.21 13.72
N LYS A 459 5.83 -25.93 14.63
CA LYS A 459 6.34 -26.10 15.99
C LYS A 459 7.39 -27.20 16.02
N TYR A 460 8.37 -27.02 16.88
CA TYR A 460 9.44 -27.99 17.13
C TYR A 460 9.20 -28.69 18.46
N PRO A 461 9.44 -30.01 18.58
CA PRO A 461 9.56 -30.95 17.48
C PRO A 461 8.21 -31.09 16.77
N ARG A 462 8.22 -31.69 15.58
CA ARG A 462 6.97 -31.97 14.88
C ARG A 462 6.14 -32.99 15.63
N GLU A 463 5.07 -32.55 16.28
CA GLU A 463 4.13 -33.46 16.91
C GLU A 463 3.22 -34.12 15.85
N GLU A 464 3.38 -35.44 15.64
CA GLU A 464 2.55 -36.20 14.68
C GLU A 464 1.04 -36.16 14.99
N ASN A 465 0.67 -35.80 16.21
CA ASN A 465 -0.71 -35.90 16.72
C ASN A 465 -1.30 -34.59 17.22
N GLU A 466 -0.71 -33.44 16.89
CA GLU A 466 -1.13 -32.17 17.46
C GLU A 466 -2.65 -31.99 17.31
N ASN A 467 -3.31 -31.78 18.45
CA ASN A 467 -4.66 -31.27 18.48
C ASN A 467 -4.57 -29.81 18.05
N VAL A 468 -4.44 -29.59 16.74
CA VAL A 468 -4.54 -28.24 16.16
C VAL A 468 -5.80 -27.64 16.73
N ASP A 469 -5.68 -26.59 17.53
CA ASP A 469 -6.85 -25.93 18.05
C ASP A 469 -7.50 -25.13 16.93
N ILE A 470 -8.40 -25.80 16.22
CA ILE A 470 -9.19 -25.27 15.09
C ILE A 470 -10.21 -24.23 15.56
N SER A 471 -9.98 -23.55 16.68
CA SER A 471 -10.95 -22.65 17.29
C SER A 471 -11.11 -21.36 16.50
N VAL A 472 -10.05 -20.85 15.86
CA VAL A 472 -10.13 -19.64 15.04
C VAL A 472 -9.33 -19.74 13.73
N ASN A 473 -8.03 -20.01 13.80
CA ASN A 473 -7.17 -20.10 12.61
C ASN A 473 -6.07 -21.15 12.81
N TYR A 474 -5.54 -21.71 11.72
CA TYR A 474 -4.33 -22.53 11.78
C TYR A 474 -3.44 -22.33 10.55
N GLY A 475 -2.14 -22.53 10.75
CA GLY A 475 -1.14 -22.56 9.68
C GLY A 475 -1.10 -23.90 8.95
N ARG A 476 -0.93 -23.87 7.63
CA ARG A 476 -0.56 -25.06 6.83
C ARG A 476 0.13 -24.68 5.53
N TYR A 477 0.83 -25.62 4.91
CA TYR A 477 1.24 -25.51 3.52
C TYR A 477 0.04 -25.78 2.60
N CYS A 478 -0.18 -24.91 1.60
CA CYS A 478 -1.24 -25.03 0.62
C CYS A 478 -0.63 -25.23 -0.76
N GLU A 479 -0.86 -26.41 -1.35
CA GLU A 479 -0.28 -26.81 -2.62
C GLU A 479 -0.74 -25.93 -3.78
N LYS A 480 -1.98 -25.43 -3.73
CA LYS A 480 -2.54 -24.56 -4.76
C LYS A 480 -1.79 -23.23 -4.88
N VAL A 481 -1.35 -22.65 -3.77
CA VAL A 481 -0.63 -21.35 -3.76
C VAL A 481 0.86 -21.48 -3.50
N LYS A 482 1.37 -22.71 -3.32
CA LYS A 482 2.78 -23.04 -3.11
C LYS A 482 3.46 -22.25 -1.98
N LYS A 483 2.68 -21.93 -0.94
CA LYS A 483 3.16 -21.23 0.26
C LYS A 483 2.40 -21.70 1.50
N ARG A 484 2.97 -21.41 2.68
CA ARG A 484 2.23 -21.53 3.94
C ARG A 484 1.18 -20.43 4.02
N VAL A 485 0.01 -20.79 4.52
CA VAL A 485 -1.16 -19.92 4.62
C VAL A 485 -1.80 -20.06 5.99
N ILE A 486 -2.52 -19.01 6.40
CA ILE A 486 -3.44 -19.06 7.53
C ILE A 486 -4.81 -19.43 7.01
N VAL A 487 -5.41 -20.47 7.58
CA VAL A 487 -6.77 -20.91 7.22
C VAL A 487 -7.75 -20.44 8.28
N GLU A 488 -8.78 -19.71 7.86
CA GLU A 488 -9.92 -19.31 8.69
C GLU A 488 -10.77 -20.54 9.05
N CYS A 489 -11.07 -20.74 10.33
CA CYS A 489 -11.88 -21.88 10.81
C CYS A 489 -13.33 -21.49 11.08
N ASP A 490 -13.56 -20.19 11.32
CA ASP A 490 -14.86 -19.63 11.67
C ASP A 490 -15.81 -19.67 10.46
N GLU A 491 -16.95 -20.35 10.65
CA GLU A 491 -17.94 -20.57 9.59
C GLU A 491 -18.61 -19.27 9.15
N GLU A 492 -18.84 -18.33 10.07
CA GLU A 492 -19.45 -17.04 9.77
C GLU A 492 -18.49 -16.13 8.99
N LYS A 493 -17.19 -16.29 9.23
CA LYS A 493 -16.14 -15.49 8.59
C LYS A 493 -15.63 -16.08 7.28
N GLY A 494 -16.03 -17.31 6.93
CA GLY A 494 -15.65 -17.95 5.67
C GLY A 494 -14.64 -19.07 5.84
N ALA A 495 -14.98 -20.05 6.67
CA ALA A 495 -14.25 -21.30 6.91
C ALA A 495 -13.57 -21.85 5.64
N GLY A 496 -12.30 -22.24 5.77
CA GLY A 496 -11.47 -22.78 4.69
C GLY A 496 -10.85 -21.75 3.76
N SER A 497 -11.13 -20.46 3.97
CA SER A 497 -10.48 -19.38 3.22
C SER A 497 -9.09 -19.09 3.78
N HIS A 498 -8.18 -18.66 2.91
CA HIS A 498 -6.92 -18.06 3.34
C HIS A 498 -7.22 -16.69 3.95
N LEU A 499 -6.67 -16.42 5.13
CA LEU A 499 -6.58 -15.07 5.68
C LEU A 499 -5.29 -14.44 5.16
N GLU A 500 -5.42 -13.34 4.42
CA GLU A 500 -4.31 -12.60 3.85
C GLU A 500 -4.34 -11.15 4.34
N PHE A 501 -3.19 -10.47 4.36
CA PHE A 501 -3.08 -9.07 4.72
C PHE A 501 -2.64 -8.25 3.51
N ASP A 502 -3.44 -7.26 3.13
CA ASP A 502 -3.10 -6.28 2.11
C ASP A 502 -2.19 -5.21 2.74
N HIS A 503 -0.88 -5.29 2.45
CA HIS A 503 0.12 -4.37 2.96
C HIS A 503 -0.02 -2.92 2.42
N TRP A 504 -0.70 -2.72 1.29
CA TRP A 504 -1.00 -1.40 0.76
C TRP A 504 -2.11 -0.74 1.56
N GLN A 505 -3.23 -1.44 1.72
CA GLN A 505 -4.44 -0.96 2.39
C GLN A 505 -4.37 -1.10 3.92
N CYS A 506 -3.41 -1.86 4.44
CA CYS A 506 -3.28 -2.25 5.84
C CYS A 506 -4.58 -2.89 6.37
N SER A 507 -5.15 -3.83 5.61
CA SER A 507 -6.42 -4.50 5.90
C SER A 507 -6.33 -6.01 5.66
N TYR A 508 -7.16 -6.79 6.36
CA TYR A 508 -7.25 -8.23 6.16
C TYR A 508 -8.32 -8.57 5.12
N HIS A 509 -8.03 -9.51 4.23
CA HIS A 509 -8.99 -10.06 3.28
C HIS A 509 -8.96 -11.59 3.30
N ARG A 510 -10.05 -12.18 2.79
CA ARG A 510 -10.23 -13.63 2.75
C ARG A 510 -10.31 -14.13 1.32
N VAL A 511 -9.50 -15.13 1.01
CA VAL A 511 -9.46 -15.75 -0.32
C VAL A 511 -9.91 -17.21 -0.20
N LYS A 512 -11.05 -17.54 -0.82
CA LYS A 512 -11.59 -18.90 -0.77
C LYS A 512 -10.61 -19.90 -1.39
N CYS A 513 -10.38 -21.02 -0.71
CA CYS A 513 -9.52 -22.09 -1.20
C CYS A 513 -10.14 -23.46 -0.94
N GLN A 514 -10.42 -24.21 -2.02
CA GLN A 514 -11.04 -25.53 -1.92
C GLN A 514 -10.19 -26.53 -1.15
N GLU A 515 -8.88 -26.56 -1.42
CA GLU A 515 -7.93 -27.46 -0.74
C GLU A 515 -7.88 -27.22 0.77
N CYS A 516 -7.86 -25.95 1.20
CA CYS A 516 -7.84 -25.60 2.62
C CYS A 516 -9.20 -25.83 3.30
N PHE A 517 -10.29 -25.69 2.54
CA PHE A 517 -11.62 -26.05 3.03
C PHE A 517 -11.75 -27.55 3.27
N GLU A 518 -11.31 -28.39 2.33
CA GLU A 518 -11.35 -29.86 2.46
C GLU A 518 -10.53 -30.36 3.65
N ASP A 519 -9.31 -29.81 3.83
CA ASP A 519 -8.48 -30.13 4.99
C ASP A 519 -9.12 -29.69 6.31
N LEU A 520 -9.73 -28.50 6.36
CA LEU A 520 -10.46 -28.05 7.54
C LEU A 520 -11.59 -29.03 7.91
N ILE A 521 -12.35 -29.52 6.91
CA ILE A 521 -13.40 -30.53 7.14
C ILE A 521 -12.79 -31.85 7.65
N ALA A 522 -11.69 -32.30 7.06
CA ALA A 522 -10.99 -33.50 7.48
C ALA A 522 -10.50 -33.40 8.94
N LYS A 523 -9.88 -32.26 9.31
CA LYS A 523 -9.43 -31.99 10.68
C LYS A 523 -10.59 -31.90 11.67
N LYS A 524 -11.71 -31.22 11.32
CA LYS A 524 -12.93 -31.19 12.16
C LYS A 524 -13.46 -32.61 12.40
N LYS A 525 -13.56 -33.44 11.37
CA LYS A 525 -14.00 -34.84 11.47
C LYS A 525 -13.06 -35.66 12.35
N ALA A 526 -11.74 -35.51 12.19
CA ALA A 526 -10.75 -36.17 13.02
C ALA A 526 -10.86 -35.76 14.51
N LYS A 527 -11.05 -34.46 14.80
CA LYS A 527 -11.27 -33.94 16.16
C LYS A 527 -12.50 -34.57 16.82
N GLU A 528 -13.62 -34.69 16.10
CA GLU A 528 -14.84 -35.32 16.62
C GLU A 528 -14.68 -36.83 16.86
N LEU A 529 -13.98 -37.55 15.98
CA LEU A 529 -13.66 -38.96 16.19
C LEU A 529 -12.79 -39.17 17.44
N ARG A 530 -11.78 -38.31 17.64
CA ARG A 530 -10.94 -38.32 18.85
C ARG A 530 -11.76 -38.07 20.11
N LYS A 531 -12.63 -37.05 20.12
CA LYS A 531 -13.54 -36.77 21.25
C LYS A 531 -14.42 -37.97 21.57
N LYS A 532 -14.99 -38.62 20.56
CA LYS A 532 -15.81 -39.84 20.73
C LYS A 532 -14.99 -40.98 21.34
N ALA A 533 -13.78 -41.23 20.82
CA ALA A 533 -12.89 -42.27 21.34
C ALA A 533 -12.48 -42.00 22.81
N THR A 534 -12.18 -40.76 23.17
CA THR A 534 -11.87 -40.36 24.56
C THR A 534 -13.07 -40.57 25.47
N ARG A 535 -14.28 -40.18 25.04
CA ARG A 535 -15.52 -40.42 25.79
C ARG A 535 -15.78 -41.91 26.01
N GLU A 536 -15.58 -42.74 24.99
CA GLU A 536 -15.73 -44.19 25.10
C GLU A 536 -14.69 -44.83 26.03
N LYS A 537 -13.42 -44.42 25.96
CA LYS A 537 -12.36 -44.84 26.89
C LYS A 537 -12.73 -44.52 28.33
N ARG A 538 -13.23 -43.30 28.60
CA ARG A 538 -13.65 -42.87 29.93
C ARG A 538 -14.86 -43.65 30.43
N LEU A 539 -15.87 -43.87 29.58
CA LEU A 539 -17.02 -44.72 29.91
C LEU A 539 -16.61 -46.16 30.22
N LYS A 540 -15.63 -46.72 29.49
CA LYS A 540 -15.07 -48.04 29.76
C LYS A 540 -14.37 -48.08 31.13
N LEU A 541 -13.57 -47.06 31.46
CA LEU A 541 -12.90 -46.96 32.76
C LEU A 541 -13.91 -46.87 33.92
N ILE A 542 -14.98 -46.08 33.77
CA ILE A 542 -16.07 -45.97 34.75
C ILE A 542 -16.75 -47.32 34.93
N ARG A 543 -17.10 -48.02 33.84
CA ARG A 543 -17.71 -49.37 33.88
C ARG A 543 -16.81 -50.40 34.57
N GLN A 544 -15.50 -50.32 34.41
CA GLN A 544 -14.55 -51.21 35.08
C GLN A 544 -14.43 -50.93 36.59
N ARG A 545 -14.63 -49.68 37.03
CA ARG A 545 -14.55 -49.30 38.45
C ARG A 545 -15.85 -49.52 39.24
N LEU A 546 -17.01 -49.50 38.56
CA LEU A 546 -18.33 -49.70 39.20
C LEU A 546 -18.49 -51.00 40.03
N PRO A 547 -17.96 -52.17 39.62
CA PRO A 547 -18.08 -53.41 40.41
C PRO A 547 -17.25 -53.40 41.70
N VAL A 548 -16.15 -52.64 41.75
CA VAL A 548 -15.27 -52.53 42.92
C VAL A 548 -15.97 -51.74 44.04
N LEU A 549 -16.72 -50.70 43.67
CA LEU A 549 -17.51 -49.89 44.60
C LEU A 549 -18.72 -50.62 45.20
N LYS A 550 -19.23 -51.66 44.53
CA LYS A 550 -20.36 -52.48 45.03
C LYS A 550 -19.96 -53.55 46.04
N ARG A 551 -18.65 -53.83 46.22
CA ARG A 551 -18.16 -54.87 47.16
C ARG A 551 -17.65 -54.30 48.49
N SER A 552 -17.44 -52.99 48.61
CA SER A 552 -17.14 -52.34 49.89
C SER A 552 -18.44 -52.01 50.62
N ASN A 553 -18.91 -52.94 51.46
CA ASN A 553 -20.12 -52.80 52.31
C ASN A 553 -19.95 -51.80 53.48
N SER A 554 -19.07 -50.82 53.37
CA SER A 554 -18.83 -49.80 54.40
C SER A 554 -19.09 -48.41 53.82
N SER A 555 -20.28 -47.87 54.13
CA SER A 555 -20.72 -46.49 53.88
C SER A 555 -20.96 -46.11 52.41
N PRO A 556 -22.00 -45.32 52.09
CA PRO A 556 -22.19 -44.78 50.75
C PRO A 556 -20.97 -43.92 50.36
N PRO A 557 -20.39 -44.09 49.16
CA PRO A 557 -19.33 -43.20 48.70
C PRO A 557 -19.89 -41.78 48.57
N ASP A 558 -19.14 -40.83 49.11
CA ASP A 558 -19.50 -39.43 49.24
C ASP A 558 -19.81 -38.81 47.86
N MET A 559 -21.04 -38.35 47.67
CA MET A 559 -21.56 -37.80 46.40
C MET A 559 -20.76 -36.57 45.93
N LYS A 560 -19.96 -35.99 46.83
CA LYS A 560 -18.98 -34.94 46.59
C LYS A 560 -17.94 -35.31 45.52
N TYR A 561 -17.46 -36.55 45.47
CA TYR A 561 -16.43 -36.97 44.51
C TYR A 561 -16.94 -36.93 43.06
N PHE A 562 -18.21 -37.24 42.85
CA PHE A 562 -18.84 -37.17 41.52
C PHE A 562 -19.07 -35.73 41.04
N LEU A 563 -19.34 -34.81 41.96
CA LEU A 563 -19.54 -33.39 41.67
C LEU A 563 -18.22 -32.65 41.43
N GLU A 564 -17.16 -32.99 42.17
CA GLU A 564 -15.80 -32.44 41.96
C GLU A 564 -15.25 -32.83 40.58
N MET A 565 -15.46 -34.08 40.14
CA MET A 565 -15.09 -34.52 38.79
C MET A 565 -15.84 -33.80 37.64
N GLN A 566 -17.02 -33.21 37.89
CA GLN A 566 -17.73 -32.40 36.90
C GLN A 566 -17.30 -30.92 36.92
N GLN A 567 -16.77 -30.43 38.04
CA GLN A 567 -16.28 -29.05 38.15
C GLN A 567 -14.89 -28.83 37.55
N GLU A 568 -14.05 -29.87 37.45
CA GLU A 568 -12.78 -29.77 36.70
C GLU A 568 -13.00 -29.58 35.19
N GLU A 569 -14.08 -30.13 34.61
CA GLU A 569 -14.39 -30.02 33.18
C GLU A 569 -14.68 -28.58 32.71
N THR A 570 -15.15 -27.70 33.59
CA THR A 570 -15.44 -26.30 33.25
C THR A 570 -14.23 -25.39 33.39
N ARG A 571 -13.17 -25.79 34.11
CA ARG A 571 -11.97 -24.96 34.28
C ARG A 571 -11.01 -25.04 33.10
N ASP A 572 -10.80 -26.22 32.51
CA ASP A 572 -9.87 -26.40 31.39
C ASP A 572 -10.34 -25.73 30.09
N TYR A 573 -11.64 -25.45 29.95
CA TYR A 573 -12.22 -24.84 28.75
C TYR A 573 -12.10 -23.31 28.68
N TRP A 574 -11.91 -22.62 29.81
CA TRP A 574 -11.92 -21.14 29.85
C TRP A 574 -10.54 -20.49 29.69
N GLY A 575 -9.45 -21.23 29.92
CA GLY A 575 -8.08 -20.68 29.82
C GLY A 575 -7.63 -20.40 28.37
N ILE A 576 -8.08 -21.20 27.41
CA ILE A 576 -7.57 -21.14 26.02
C ILE A 576 -8.46 -20.26 25.11
N SER A 577 -9.76 -20.15 25.39
CA SER A 577 -10.70 -19.38 24.56
C SER A 577 -10.51 -17.85 24.64
N CYS A 578 -9.80 -17.34 25.64
CA CYS A 578 -9.56 -15.90 25.81
C CYS A 578 -8.42 -15.35 24.93
N LEU A 579 -7.59 -16.22 24.32
CA LEU A 579 -6.40 -15.84 23.57
C LEU A 579 -6.67 -15.24 22.17
N ILE A 580 -7.86 -15.44 21.60
CA ILE A 580 -8.08 -15.16 20.16
C ILE A 580 -9.29 -14.22 19.88
N ASN A 581 -10.04 -13.82 20.90
CA ASN A 581 -11.25 -12.98 20.73
C ASN A 581 -11.05 -11.47 21.03
N ARG A 582 -9.83 -10.93 20.97
CA ARG A 582 -9.58 -9.48 21.10
C ARG A 582 -8.61 -8.90 20.08
#